data_AF-A0A1M3PKD2-F1
#
_entry.id   AF-A0A1M3PKD2-F1
#
_cell.length_a   1.000
_cell.length_b   1.000
_cell.length_c   1.000
_cell.angle_alpha   90.00
_cell.angle_beta   90.00
_cell.angle_gamma   90.00
#
_symmetry.space_group_name_H-M   'P 1'
#
loop_
_entity.id
_entity.type
_entity.pdbx_description
1 polymer ?
#
loop_
_entity_poly.entity_id
_entity_poly.type
_entity_poly.pdbx_seq_one_letter_code
_entity_poly.pdbx_strand_id
1 'polypeptide(L)'
;MRRALPPLMLALAGLLLAPAAANAQAGKAPAPTKAEVERAASNLRVFMAALQSDKVPEVAKSALFACIYSNSFSKISAGTDKLLTEKKADRTDPNQVVAAMAAVCGVRPGEAPAKK
;
A
#
# COMPACT_ATOMS: atom_id res chain seq x y z
N MET A 1 -40.50 54.18 -25.61
CA MET A 1 -39.53 54.27 -24.50
C MET A 1 -40.08 53.49 -23.30
N ARG A 2 -39.51 52.34 -22.97
CA ARG A 2 -39.77 51.59 -21.73
C ARG A 2 -38.41 51.12 -21.21
N ARG A 3 -37.97 51.68 -20.09
CA ARG A 3 -36.74 51.26 -19.39
C ARG A 3 -37.04 49.93 -18.70
N ALA A 4 -36.30 48.89 -19.04
CA ALA A 4 -36.30 47.64 -18.28
C ALA A 4 -35.19 47.72 -17.20
N LEU A 5 -35.57 47.55 -15.94
CA LEU A 5 -34.65 47.39 -14.80
C LEU A 5 -33.97 46.01 -14.89
N PRO A 6 -32.70 45.88 -14.46
CA PRO A 6 -31.97 44.62 -14.53
C PRO A 6 -32.40 43.66 -13.42
N PRO A 7 -32.56 42.35 -13.70
CA PRO A 7 -32.89 41.33 -12.71
C PRO A 7 -31.58 40.83 -12.09
N LEU A 8 -30.94 41.66 -11.27
CA LEU A 8 -29.68 41.33 -10.63
C LEU A 8 -29.89 41.41 -9.12
N MET A 9 -30.65 40.45 -8.58
CA MET A 9 -30.79 40.16 -7.14
C MET A 9 -31.84 39.04 -6.98
N LEU A 10 -31.43 37.78 -7.11
CA LEU A 10 -32.12 36.60 -6.51
C LEU A 10 -31.42 35.32 -6.99
N ALA A 11 -30.40 34.88 -6.25
CA ALA A 11 -30.06 33.46 -6.07
C ALA A 11 -28.72 33.32 -5.30
N LEU A 12 -28.67 33.78 -4.05
CA LEU A 12 -27.57 33.48 -3.12
C LEU A 12 -28.07 32.60 -1.96
N ALA A 13 -28.86 31.55 -2.27
CA ALA A 13 -29.46 30.68 -1.27
C ALA A 13 -29.36 29.17 -1.60
N GLY A 14 -28.33 28.78 -2.37
CA GLY A 14 -28.16 27.39 -2.85
C GLY A 14 -27.02 26.59 -2.21
N LEU A 15 -26.40 27.06 -1.13
CA LEU A 15 -25.17 26.46 -0.57
C LEU A 15 -25.36 25.66 0.74
N LEU A 16 -26.60 25.40 1.19
CA LEU A 16 -26.85 24.73 2.48
C LEU A 16 -27.43 23.30 2.41
N LEU A 17 -27.44 22.65 1.25
CA LEU A 17 -27.94 21.28 1.10
C LEU A 17 -26.87 20.31 0.59
N ALA A 18 -25.61 20.52 0.97
CA ALA A 18 -24.62 19.45 0.88
C ALA A 18 -24.96 18.40 1.96
N PRO A 19 -25.14 17.11 1.61
CA PRO A 19 -25.29 16.06 2.61
C PRO A 19 -23.96 15.91 3.34
N ALA A 20 -23.81 16.63 4.46
CA ALA A 20 -22.75 16.46 5.44
C ALA A 20 -23.03 15.20 6.29
N ALA A 21 -23.19 14.04 5.65
CA ALA A 21 -23.48 12.79 6.34
C ALA A 21 -23.04 11.57 5.52
N ALA A 22 -21.73 11.40 5.33
CA ALA A 22 -21.14 10.10 5.05
C ALA A 22 -19.60 10.12 5.26
N ASN A 23 -19.11 10.71 6.36
CA ASN A 23 -17.90 10.14 6.95
C ASN A 23 -18.35 8.88 7.68
N ALA A 24 -18.57 7.81 6.90
CA ALA A 24 -18.73 6.47 7.40
C ALA A 24 -17.63 6.27 8.44
N GLN A 25 -18.03 5.97 9.67
CA GLN A 25 -17.13 5.64 10.76
C GLN A 25 -16.08 4.69 10.18
N ALA A 26 -14.84 5.16 10.07
CA ALA A 26 -13.71 4.27 9.85
C ALA A 26 -13.68 3.40 11.11
N GLY A 27 -14.36 2.26 11.05
CA GLY A 27 -14.40 1.29 12.13
C GLY A 27 -12.97 1.05 12.55
N LYS A 28 -12.67 1.24 13.84
CA LYS A 28 -11.35 0.91 14.37
C LYS A 28 -11.04 -0.51 13.92
N ALA A 29 -9.98 -0.67 13.12
CA ALA A 29 -9.50 -2.00 12.76
C ALA A 29 -9.27 -2.78 14.06
N PRO A 30 -9.68 -4.05 14.14
CA PRO A 30 -9.45 -4.86 15.34
C PRO A 30 -7.95 -4.87 15.65
N ALA A 31 -7.62 -4.90 16.95
CA ALA A 31 -6.24 -5.05 17.37
C ALA A 31 -5.67 -6.37 16.79
N PRO A 32 -4.41 -6.39 16.33
CA PRO A 32 -3.82 -7.58 15.74
C PRO A 32 -3.67 -8.68 16.79
N THR A 33 -3.90 -9.92 16.36
CA THR A 33 -3.64 -11.12 17.15
C THR A 33 -2.13 -11.33 17.35
N LYS A 34 -1.75 -12.11 18.37
CA LYS A 34 -0.34 -12.48 18.60
C LYS A 34 0.31 -13.10 17.36
N ALA A 35 -0.40 -13.99 16.68
CA ALA A 35 0.10 -14.67 15.48
C ALA A 35 0.32 -13.69 14.31
N GLU A 36 -0.52 -12.67 14.17
CA GLU A 36 -0.33 -11.62 13.15
C GLU A 36 0.89 -10.74 13.47
N VAL A 37 1.10 -10.41 14.75
CA VAL A 37 2.29 -9.66 15.20
C VAL A 37 3.56 -10.46 14.98
N GLU A 38 3.59 -11.74 15.36
CA GLU A 38 4.74 -12.62 15.16
C GLU A 38 5.09 -12.76 13.68
N ARG A 39 4.07 -12.92 12.83
CA ARG A 39 4.26 -13.02 11.39
C ARG A 39 4.75 -11.73 10.77
N ALA A 40 4.15 -10.59 11.13
CA ALA A 40 4.61 -9.28 10.69
C ALA A 40 6.06 -9.02 11.13
N ALA A 41 6.43 -9.40 12.36
CA ALA A 41 7.81 -9.28 12.83
C ALA A 41 8.77 -10.18 12.05
N SER A 42 8.37 -11.41 11.71
CA SER A 42 9.16 -12.31 10.86
C SER A 42 9.39 -11.70 9.47
N ASN A 43 8.32 -11.25 8.83
CA ASN A 43 8.35 -10.56 7.54
C ASN A 43 9.25 -9.32 7.61
N LEU A 44 9.14 -8.51 8.68
CA LEU A 44 9.97 -7.31 8.83
C LEU A 44 11.45 -7.64 8.96
N ARG A 45 11.81 -8.70 9.70
CA ARG A 45 13.21 -9.15 9.80
C ARG A 45 13.76 -9.54 8.42
N VAL A 46 12.99 -10.30 7.64
CA VAL A 46 13.38 -10.70 6.28
C VAL A 46 13.52 -9.49 5.37
N PHE A 47 12.57 -8.54 5.45
CA PHE A 47 12.63 -7.29 4.69
C PHE A 47 13.91 -6.50 4.99
N MET A 48 14.24 -6.31 6.27
CA MET A 48 15.46 -5.59 6.68
C MET A 48 16.73 -6.32 6.26
N ALA A 49 16.76 -7.66 6.37
CA ALA A 49 17.87 -8.47 5.90
C ALA A 49 18.05 -8.36 4.37
N ALA A 50 16.95 -8.30 3.61
CA ALA A 50 17.00 -8.15 2.16
C ALA A 50 17.62 -6.82 1.73
N LEU A 51 17.28 -5.72 2.41
CA LEU A 51 17.86 -4.40 2.15
C LEU A 51 19.37 -4.35 2.42
N GLN A 52 19.86 -5.16 3.36
CA GLN A 52 21.27 -5.22 3.74
C GLN A 52 22.06 -6.32 3.00
N SER A 53 21.40 -7.15 2.20
CA SER A 53 22.02 -8.33 1.59
C SER A 53 22.67 -8.01 0.25
N ASP A 54 23.91 -8.44 0.05
CA ASP A 54 24.61 -8.37 -1.24
C ASP A 54 24.03 -9.37 -2.27
N LYS A 55 23.16 -10.29 -1.83
CA LYS A 55 22.50 -11.27 -2.72
C LYS A 55 21.22 -10.72 -3.33
N VAL A 56 20.70 -9.60 -2.83
CA VAL A 56 19.49 -8.97 -3.38
C VAL A 56 19.91 -7.86 -4.35
N PRO A 57 19.46 -7.88 -5.61
CA PRO A 57 19.79 -6.83 -6.58
C PRO A 57 19.35 -5.44 -6.10
N GLU A 58 20.14 -4.41 -6.41
CA GLU A 58 19.85 -3.02 -5.99
C GLU A 58 18.49 -2.50 -6.48
N VAL A 59 18.02 -2.96 -7.65
CA VAL A 59 16.68 -2.63 -8.16
C VAL A 59 15.60 -3.17 -7.23
N ALA A 60 15.75 -4.41 -6.77
CA ALA A 60 14.80 -5.03 -5.86
C ALA A 60 14.83 -4.33 -4.49
N LYS A 61 16.01 -3.95 -3.98
CA LYS A 61 16.13 -3.15 -2.75
C LYS A 61 15.45 -1.79 -2.88
N SER A 62 15.67 -1.09 -4.00
CA SER A 62 15.05 0.21 -4.29
C SER A 62 13.53 0.10 -4.38
N ALA A 63 13.02 -0.94 -5.03
CA ALA A 63 11.59 -1.22 -5.11
C ALA A 63 10.99 -1.55 -3.73
N LEU A 64 11.64 -2.42 -2.95
CA LEU A 64 11.24 -2.76 -1.58
C LEU A 64 11.19 -1.51 -0.69
N PHE A 65 12.21 -0.65 -0.79
CA PHE A 65 12.27 0.61 -0.05
C PHE A 65 11.14 1.56 -0.47
N ALA A 66 10.95 1.81 -1.77
CA ALA A 66 9.85 2.67 -2.23
C ALA A 66 8.46 2.12 -1.83
N CYS A 67 8.31 0.80 -1.87
CA CYS A 67 7.08 0.10 -1.53
C CYS A 67 6.66 0.30 -0.08
N ILE A 68 7.60 0.26 0.89
CA ILE A 68 7.29 0.47 2.31
C ILE A 68 6.90 1.92 2.65
N TYR A 69 7.34 2.91 1.87
CA TYR A 69 6.88 4.30 2.03
C TYR A 69 5.51 4.54 1.40
N SER A 70 5.17 3.78 0.36
CA SER A 70 3.92 3.93 -0.39
C SER A 70 2.77 3.10 0.17
N ASN A 71 3.06 2.14 1.05
CA ASN A 71 2.09 1.18 1.60
C ASN A 71 2.33 0.95 3.09
N SER A 72 1.27 0.61 3.84
CA SER A 72 1.47 0.11 5.19
C SER A 72 2.16 -1.25 5.14
N PHE A 73 3.10 -1.49 6.06
CA PHE A 73 3.81 -2.77 6.14
C PHE A 73 2.85 -3.96 6.37
N SER A 74 1.72 -3.72 7.05
CA SER A 74 0.64 -4.70 7.19
C SER A 74 0.08 -5.16 5.84
N LYS A 75 -0.16 -4.24 4.89
CA LYS A 75 -0.61 -4.59 3.54
C LYS A 75 0.44 -5.37 2.76
N ILE A 76 1.71 -4.99 2.88
CA ILE A 76 2.83 -5.70 2.25
C ILE A 76 2.92 -7.14 2.80
N SER A 77 2.86 -7.29 4.12
CA SER A 77 2.90 -8.60 4.79
C SER A 77 1.74 -9.48 4.37
N ALA A 78 0.50 -8.95 4.35
CA ALA A 78 -0.68 -9.70 3.92
C ALA A 78 -0.58 -10.13 2.44
N GLY A 79 -0.11 -9.23 1.57
CA GLY A 79 0.13 -9.56 0.15
C GLY A 79 1.19 -10.64 -0.02
N THR A 80 2.25 -10.58 0.78
CA THR A 80 3.35 -11.55 0.79
C THR A 80 2.84 -12.93 1.21
N ASP A 81 2.12 -13.01 2.33
CA ASP A 81 1.54 -14.25 2.84
C ASP A 81 0.57 -14.88 1.83
N LYS A 82 -0.26 -14.04 1.21
CA LYS A 82 -1.19 -14.47 0.15
C LYS A 82 -0.42 -15.11 -1.00
N LEU A 83 0.61 -14.42 -1.52
CA LEU A 83 1.39 -14.91 -2.65
C LEU A 83 2.15 -16.20 -2.30
N LEU A 84 2.74 -16.30 -1.10
CA LEU A 84 3.40 -17.53 -0.63
C LEU A 84 2.40 -18.71 -0.57
N THR A 85 1.17 -18.45 -0.12
CA THR A 85 0.12 -19.47 -0.06
C THR A 85 -0.30 -19.93 -1.45
N GLU A 86 -0.59 -18.98 -2.35
CA GLU A 86 -1.01 -19.27 -3.73
C GLU A 86 0.04 -20.05 -4.50
N LYS A 87 1.33 -19.75 -4.26
CA LYS A 87 2.46 -20.43 -4.90
C LYS A 87 2.94 -21.67 -4.16
N LYS A 88 2.33 -22.02 -3.01
CA LYS A 88 2.78 -23.12 -2.13
C LYS A 88 4.27 -23.01 -1.79
N ALA A 89 4.74 -21.78 -1.59
CA ALA A 89 6.11 -21.47 -1.25
C ALA A 89 6.37 -21.69 0.24
N ASP A 90 7.62 -22.01 0.58
CA ASP A 90 8.06 -22.18 1.96
C ASP A 90 8.18 -20.81 2.63
N ARG A 91 7.41 -20.62 3.71
CA ARG A 91 7.40 -19.38 4.50
C ARG A 91 8.61 -19.26 5.43
N THR A 92 9.35 -20.34 5.63
CA THR A 92 10.56 -20.38 6.44
C THR A 92 11.82 -20.15 5.62
N ASP A 93 11.73 -20.24 4.30
CA ASP A 93 12.82 -19.90 3.38
C ASP A 93 12.84 -18.38 3.13
N PRO A 94 13.85 -17.65 3.65
CA PRO A 94 13.92 -16.21 3.50
C PRO A 94 14.03 -15.79 2.03
N ASN A 95 14.60 -16.61 1.15
CA ASN A 95 14.69 -16.27 -0.27
C ASN A 95 13.31 -16.26 -0.94
N GLN A 96 12.47 -17.24 -0.60
CA GLN A 96 11.09 -17.31 -1.12
C GLN A 96 10.23 -16.18 -0.56
N VAL A 97 10.41 -15.82 0.71
CA VAL A 97 9.74 -14.67 1.33
C VAL A 97 10.17 -13.35 0.67
N VAL A 98 11.47 -13.12 0.44
CA VAL A 98 11.96 -11.93 -0.26
C VAL A 98 11.44 -11.86 -1.68
N ALA A 99 11.44 -12.98 -2.42
CA ALA A 99 10.91 -13.02 -3.77
C ALA A 99 9.41 -12.65 -3.81
N ALA A 100 8.63 -13.17 -2.86
CA ALA A 100 7.22 -12.84 -2.73
C ALA A 100 7.01 -11.35 -2.38
N MET A 101 7.79 -10.80 -1.44
CA MET A 101 7.74 -9.37 -1.10
C MET A 101 8.09 -8.48 -2.28
N ALA A 102 9.15 -8.81 -3.01
CA ALA A 102 9.59 -8.06 -4.19
C ALA A 102 8.48 -8.05 -5.26
N ALA A 103 7.82 -9.20 -5.49
CA ALA A 103 6.70 -9.30 -6.41
C ALA A 103 5.48 -8.46 -5.97
N VAL A 104 5.14 -8.46 -4.67
CA VAL A 104 4.11 -7.58 -4.10
C VAL A 104 4.46 -6.11 -4.29
N CYS A 105 5.74 -5.78 -4.21
CA CYS A 105 6.27 -4.45 -4.45
C CYS A 105 6.51 -4.11 -5.93
N GLY A 106 6.03 -4.96 -6.85
CA GLY A 106 6.00 -4.67 -8.29
C GLY A 106 7.23 -5.12 -9.07
N VAL A 107 8.21 -5.78 -8.43
CA VAL A 107 9.37 -6.34 -9.12
C VAL A 107 8.94 -7.55 -9.93
N ARG A 108 9.10 -7.52 -11.25
CA ARG A 108 8.83 -8.67 -12.11
C ARG A 108 10.07 -9.56 -12.28
N PRO A 109 9.90 -10.88 -12.47
CA PRO A 109 10.99 -11.75 -12.88
C PRO A 109 11.59 -11.25 -14.20
N GLY A 110 12.90 -11.00 -14.23
CA GLY A 110 13.61 -10.51 -15.42
C GLY A 110 13.72 -8.99 -15.54
N GLU A 111 13.21 -8.21 -14.58
CA GLU A 111 13.54 -6.78 -14.45
C GLU A 111 14.99 -6.63 -13.98
N ALA A 112 15.93 -6.71 -14.92
CA ALA A 112 17.29 -6.25 -14.71
C ALA A 112 17.30 -4.70 -14.60
N PRO A 113 18.24 -4.10 -13.85
CA PRO A 113 18.36 -2.66 -13.76
C PRO A 113 18.40 -2.03 -15.15
N ALA A 114 17.49 -1.08 -15.39
CA ALA A 114 17.68 -0.11 -16.45
C ALA A 114 19.02 0.59 -16.16
N LYS A 115 20.03 0.26 -16.96
CA LYS A 115 21.28 1.01 -16.97
C LYS A 115 20.92 2.46 -17.29
N LYS A 116 21.10 3.37 -16.33
CA LYS A 116 21.21 4.80 -16.60
C LYS A 116 22.69 5.13 -16.69
#